data_AF-A0A0C5PTC5-F1
#
_entry.id   AF-A0A0C5PTC5-F1
#
_cell.length_a   1.000
_cell.length_b   1.000
_cell.length_c   1.000
_cell.angle_alpha   90.00
_cell.angle_beta   90.00
_cell.angle_gamma   90.00
#
_symmetry.space_group_name_H-M   'P 1'
#
loop_
_entity.id
_entity.type
_entity.pdbx_description
1 polymer ?
#
loop_
_entity_poly.entity_id
_entity_poly.type
_entity_poly.pdbx_seq_one_letter_code
_entity_poly.pdbx_strand_id
1 'polypeptide(L)'
;VDEALAGFATHIEVTLLPDNGVRVVDNGRGIPVAEHPTEHKSTVEVVMTVLHAGGKFGGGGYAVSGGLHGVGISVVNALSHRVETAVRRDGYVWRQSFRDGGQPVAPLERGEATTETGTSQTFWADSEIFETVVYDFETLRQRFQQMAFLNKGLTITLTDLR
;
A
#
# COMPACT_ATOMS: atom_id res chain seq x y z
N VAL A 1 1.16 -4.34 7.99
CA VAL A 1 1.03 -4.72 9.42
C VAL A 1 -0.36 -5.26 9.74
N ASP A 2 -1.45 -4.56 9.42
CA ASP A 2 -2.80 -5.07 9.72
C ASP A 2 -3.09 -6.46 9.09
N GLU A 3 -2.57 -6.73 7.89
CA GLU A 3 -2.64 -8.09 7.29
C GLU A 3 -1.89 -9.15 8.12
N ALA A 4 -0.79 -8.78 8.78
CA ALA A 4 -0.05 -9.67 9.67
C ALA A 4 -0.82 -9.91 10.99
N LEU A 5 -1.43 -8.85 11.55
CA LEU A 5 -2.30 -8.96 12.72
C LEU A 5 -3.53 -9.85 12.46
N ALA A 6 -4.03 -9.85 11.22
CA ALA A 6 -5.09 -10.75 10.78
C ALA A 6 -4.59 -12.16 10.40
N GLY A 7 -3.29 -12.43 10.48
CA GLY A 7 -2.70 -13.74 10.23
C GLY A 7 -2.43 -14.07 8.76
N PHE A 8 -2.47 -13.09 7.86
CA PHE A 8 -2.32 -13.30 6.42
C PHE A 8 -0.95 -12.88 5.85
N ALA A 9 -0.22 -12.00 6.52
CA ALA A 9 1.10 -11.57 6.10
C ALA A 9 2.17 -11.97 7.12
N THR A 10 3.33 -12.41 6.62
CA THR A 10 4.50 -12.76 7.42
C THR A 10 5.72 -11.90 7.08
N HIS A 11 5.71 -11.22 5.94
CA HIS A 11 6.82 -10.41 5.48
C HIS A 11 6.35 -9.08 4.89
N ILE A 12 7.06 -8.02 5.24
CA ILE A 12 6.95 -6.70 4.62
C ILE A 12 8.35 -6.28 4.17
N GLU A 13 8.49 -5.88 2.92
CA GLU A 13 9.70 -5.29 2.37
C GLU A 13 9.48 -3.81 2.11
N VAL A 14 10.38 -2.97 2.64
CA VAL A 14 10.42 -1.53 2.39
C VAL A 14 11.73 -1.22 1.67
N THR A 15 11.64 -0.60 0.51
CA THR A 15 12.80 -0.23 -0.31
C THR A 15 12.80 1.27 -0.55
N LEU A 16 13.89 1.94 -0.20
CA LEU A 16 14.17 3.31 -0.65
C LEU A 16 14.85 3.23 -2.02
N LEU A 17 14.20 3.76 -3.05
CA LEU A 17 14.64 3.69 -4.43
C LEU A 17 15.65 4.81 -4.76
N PRO A 18 16.51 4.64 -5.77
CA PRO A 18 17.52 5.64 -6.16
C PRO A 18 16.94 7.02 -6.55
N ASP A 19 15.69 7.05 -6.98
CA ASP A 19 14.96 8.25 -7.41
C ASP A 19 14.08 8.85 -6.29
N ASN A 20 14.40 8.54 -5.03
CA ASN A 20 13.64 8.90 -3.82
C ASN A 20 12.21 8.32 -3.77
N GLY A 21 11.87 7.35 -4.61
CA GLY A 21 10.64 6.57 -4.42
C GLY A 21 10.72 5.67 -3.19
N VAL A 22 9.58 5.40 -2.56
CA VAL A 22 9.48 4.38 -1.51
C VAL A 22 8.57 3.27 -2.01
N ARG A 23 9.09 2.04 -2.00
CA ARG A 23 8.31 0.83 -2.30
C ARG A 23 8.04 0.07 -1.01
N VAL A 24 6.79 -0.28 -0.80
CA VAL A 24 6.36 -1.19 0.28
C VAL A 24 5.68 -2.38 -0.36
N VAL A 25 6.15 -3.59 -0.04
CA VAL A 25 5.58 -4.87 -0.50
C VAL A 25 5.20 -5.70 0.70
N ASP A 26 3.99 -6.25 0.72
CA ASP A 26 3.58 -7.28 1.67
C ASP A 26 3.17 -8.56 0.94
N ASN A 27 3.19 -9.68 1.66
CA ASN A 27 2.67 -10.97 1.21
C ASN A 27 1.29 -11.30 1.78
N GLY A 28 0.47 -10.29 2.05
CA GLY A 28 -0.90 -10.47 2.55
C GLY A 28 -1.87 -10.99 1.49
N ARG A 29 -3.17 -10.81 1.72
CA ARG A 29 -4.26 -11.24 0.82
C ARG A 29 -4.32 -10.46 -0.49
N GLY A 30 -3.70 -9.28 -0.56
CA GLY A 30 -3.90 -8.32 -1.64
C GLY A 30 -5.22 -7.55 -1.52
N ILE A 31 -5.21 -6.26 -1.88
CA ILE A 31 -6.42 -5.42 -1.95
C ILE A 31 -7.45 -6.07 -2.91
N PRO A 32 -8.76 -6.08 -2.60
CA PRO A 32 -9.76 -6.60 -3.53
C PRO A 32 -9.70 -5.88 -4.89
N VAL A 33 -9.82 -6.65 -5.98
CA VAL A 33 -9.67 -6.14 -7.36
C VAL A 33 -11.00 -6.04 -8.10
N ALA A 34 -12.05 -6.70 -7.59
CA ALA A 34 -13.38 -6.64 -8.15
C ALA A 34 -13.96 -5.22 -8.12
N GLU A 35 -14.91 -4.97 -9.03
CA GLU A 35 -15.68 -3.73 -9.03
C GLU A 35 -16.42 -3.56 -7.70
N HIS A 36 -16.35 -2.35 -7.16
CA HIS A 36 -17.03 -1.96 -5.95
C HIS A 36 -18.52 -1.72 -6.26
N PRO A 37 -19.45 -2.36 -5.54
CA PRO A 37 -20.86 -2.45 -5.94
C PRO A 37 -21.59 -1.10 -6.03
N THR A 38 -21.13 -0.07 -5.30
CA THR A 38 -21.76 1.27 -5.28
C THR A 38 -20.96 2.34 -6.01
N GLU A 39 -19.65 2.16 -6.16
CA GLU A 39 -18.76 3.18 -6.74
C GLU A 39 -18.50 2.91 -8.23
N HIS A 40 -18.86 1.71 -8.71
CA HIS A 40 -18.72 1.31 -10.12
C HIS A 40 -17.28 1.47 -10.66
N LYS A 41 -16.31 1.26 -9.78
CA LYS A 41 -14.86 1.32 -10.00
C LYS A 41 -14.21 0.11 -9.36
N SER A 42 -13.00 -0.25 -9.79
CA SER A 42 -12.25 -1.29 -9.07
C SER A 42 -12.08 -0.93 -7.59
N THR A 43 -12.16 -1.90 -6.69
CA THR A 43 -11.99 -1.63 -5.26
C THR A 43 -10.59 -1.06 -4.95
N VAL A 44 -9.58 -1.41 -5.75
CA VAL A 44 -8.25 -0.77 -5.72
C VAL A 44 -8.36 0.73 -5.95
N GLU A 45 -9.03 1.17 -7.02
CA GLU A 45 -9.19 2.60 -7.28
C GLU A 45 -9.98 3.30 -6.17
N VAL A 46 -11.03 2.67 -5.65
CA VAL A 46 -11.86 3.23 -4.57
C VAL A 46 -11.00 3.52 -3.33
N VAL A 47 -10.19 2.56 -2.87
CA VAL A 47 -9.35 2.80 -1.67
C VAL A 47 -8.25 3.84 -1.91
N MET A 48 -7.82 4.01 -3.15
CA MET A 48 -6.79 4.99 -3.54
C MET A 48 -7.34 6.40 -3.72
N THR A 49 -8.63 6.56 -4.04
CA THR A 49 -9.20 7.86 -4.48
C THR A 49 -10.35 8.37 -3.62
N VAL A 50 -10.99 7.53 -2.82
CA VAL A 50 -12.14 7.91 -1.98
C VAL A 50 -11.74 7.95 -0.51
N LEU A 51 -12.00 9.09 0.15
CA LEU A 51 -11.79 9.22 1.59
C LEU A 51 -12.86 8.44 2.35
N HIS A 52 -12.48 7.89 3.51
CA HIS A 52 -13.33 7.03 4.33
C HIS A 52 -13.80 5.75 3.64
N ALA A 53 -13.09 5.31 2.59
CA ALA A 53 -13.31 4.01 1.96
C ALA A 53 -12.34 2.95 2.51
N GLY A 54 -12.86 1.82 2.96
CA GLY A 54 -12.03 0.68 3.37
C GLY A 54 -12.77 -0.41 4.13
N GLY A 55 -12.27 -1.65 4.07
CA GLY A 55 -12.88 -2.81 4.73
C GLY A 55 -12.67 -2.91 6.25
N LYS A 56 -12.27 -1.81 6.90
CA LYS A 56 -11.90 -1.76 8.33
C LYS A 56 -12.98 -1.15 9.22
N PHE A 57 -14.09 -0.71 8.64
CA PHE A 57 -15.26 -0.24 9.38
C PHE A 57 -16.21 -1.41 9.68
N GLY A 58 -16.24 -1.87 10.94
CA GLY A 58 -17.33 -2.67 11.53
C GLY A 58 -17.70 -4.04 10.89
N GLY A 59 -17.08 -4.43 9.78
CA GLY A 59 -17.56 -5.51 8.89
C GLY A 59 -16.72 -6.78 8.84
N GLY A 60 -15.93 -7.09 9.87
CA GLY A 60 -15.27 -8.41 10.02
C GLY A 60 -14.04 -8.68 9.13
N GLY A 61 -13.63 -7.75 8.27
CA GLY A 61 -12.43 -7.91 7.42
C GLY A 61 -11.10 -7.99 8.20
N TYR A 62 -11.07 -7.38 9.40
CA TYR A 62 -9.99 -7.42 10.36
C TYR A 62 -10.57 -7.44 11.79
N ALA A 63 -10.20 -8.43 12.60
CA ALA A 63 -10.66 -8.54 13.99
C ALA A 63 -10.05 -7.45 14.90
N VAL A 64 -8.79 -7.07 14.63
CA VAL A 64 -8.08 -5.94 15.24
C VAL A 64 -7.25 -5.27 14.15
N SER A 65 -7.27 -3.94 14.09
CA SER A 65 -6.56 -3.15 13.07
C SER A 65 -6.15 -1.79 13.64
N GLY A 66 -4.93 -1.34 13.30
CA GLY A 66 -4.49 0.02 13.64
C GLY A 66 -5.07 1.09 12.72
N GLY A 67 -5.45 0.74 11.49
CA GLY A 67 -6.14 1.64 10.57
C GLY A 67 -7.64 1.62 10.79
N LEU A 68 -8.24 2.73 11.21
CA LEU A 68 -9.70 2.81 11.45
C LEU A 68 -10.40 3.90 10.65
N HIS A 69 -9.66 4.81 10.03
CA HIS A 69 -10.25 6.00 9.41
C HIS A 69 -10.54 5.87 7.91
N GLY A 70 -10.01 4.85 7.23
CA GLY A 70 -10.22 4.66 5.79
C GLY A 70 -9.64 5.78 4.91
N VAL A 71 -8.59 6.47 5.37
CA VAL A 71 -7.98 7.61 4.64
C VAL A 71 -6.48 7.45 4.38
N GLY A 72 -5.80 6.49 5.02
CA GLY A 72 -4.34 6.47 5.05
C GLY A 72 -3.70 6.43 3.67
N ILE A 73 -4.09 5.46 2.84
CA ILE A 73 -3.48 5.29 1.51
C ILE A 73 -3.96 6.34 0.49
N SER A 74 -5.21 6.79 0.59
CA SER A 74 -5.72 7.88 -0.27
C SER A 74 -5.04 9.21 0.04
N VAL A 75 -4.67 9.48 1.30
CA VAL A 75 -3.82 10.63 1.64
C VAL A 75 -2.41 10.49 1.06
N VAL A 76 -1.77 9.31 1.17
CA VAL A 76 -0.46 9.09 0.52
C VAL A 76 -0.55 9.33 -0.99
N ASN A 77 -1.61 8.83 -1.63
CA ASN A 77 -1.86 9.05 -3.05
C ASN A 77 -2.04 10.53 -3.40
N ALA A 78 -2.82 11.26 -2.62
CA ALA A 78 -3.08 12.69 -2.82
C ALA A 78 -1.83 13.57 -2.62
N LEU A 79 -0.90 13.16 -1.74
CA LEU A 79 0.33 13.90 -1.43
C LEU A 79 1.56 13.40 -2.21
N SER A 80 1.34 12.61 -3.24
CA SER A 80 2.39 12.07 -4.11
C SER A 80 2.21 12.57 -5.54
N HIS A 81 3.30 12.89 -6.22
CA HIS A 81 3.26 13.24 -7.64
C HIS A 81 3.08 11.98 -8.52
N ARG A 82 3.44 10.80 -7.99
CA ARG A 82 3.25 9.49 -8.63
C ARG A 82 3.02 8.41 -7.57
N VAL A 83 2.08 7.51 -7.85
CA VAL A 83 1.93 6.23 -7.15
C VAL A 83 1.75 5.10 -8.14
N GLU A 84 2.36 3.96 -7.86
CA GLU A 84 2.18 2.70 -8.57
C GLU A 84 1.69 1.63 -7.60
N THR A 85 0.50 1.13 -7.88
CA THR A 85 -0.13 0.04 -7.14
C THR A 85 -0.03 -1.24 -7.96
N ALA A 86 0.51 -2.29 -7.35
CA ALA A 86 0.51 -3.64 -7.92
C ALA A 86 -0.03 -4.65 -6.90
N VAL A 87 -1.12 -5.33 -7.23
CA VAL A 87 -1.77 -6.31 -6.36
C VAL A 87 -1.61 -7.70 -6.98
N ARG A 88 -1.17 -8.68 -6.20
CA ARG A 88 -1.24 -10.10 -6.58
C ARG A 88 -2.45 -10.71 -5.88
N ARG A 89 -3.47 -11.07 -6.66
CA ARG A 89 -4.75 -11.59 -6.14
C ARG A 89 -5.53 -12.29 -7.26
N ASP A 90 -6.32 -13.29 -6.89
CA ASP A 90 -7.22 -14.02 -7.80
C ASP A 90 -6.49 -14.63 -9.01
N GLY A 91 -5.23 -15.04 -8.82
CA GLY A 91 -4.40 -15.72 -9.82
C GLY A 91 -3.66 -14.80 -10.79
N TYR A 92 -3.74 -13.48 -10.63
CA TYR A 92 -3.12 -12.51 -11.53
C TYR A 92 -2.43 -11.36 -10.77
N VAL A 93 -1.51 -10.70 -11.46
CA VAL A 93 -0.99 -9.40 -11.05
C VAL A 93 -1.87 -8.31 -11.65
N TRP A 94 -2.29 -7.36 -10.82
CA TRP A 94 -3.13 -6.22 -11.20
C TRP A 94 -2.36 -4.93 -10.98
N ARG A 95 -2.39 -4.01 -11.94
CA ARG A 95 -1.60 -2.77 -11.87
C ARG A 95 -2.47 -1.55 -12.12
N GLN A 96 -2.25 -0.51 -11.34
CA GLN A 96 -2.82 0.81 -11.57
C GLN A 96 -1.81 1.88 -11.15
N SER A 97 -1.71 2.95 -11.94
CA SER A 97 -0.85 4.09 -11.65
C SER A 97 -1.68 5.35 -11.44
N PHE A 98 -1.19 6.21 -10.56
CA PHE A 98 -1.78 7.49 -10.22
C PHE A 98 -0.74 8.59 -10.33
N ARG A 99 -1.16 9.79 -10.72
CA ARG A 99 -0.31 10.99 -10.83
C ARG A 99 -1.09 12.24 -10.42
N ASP A 100 -0.39 13.37 -10.34
CA ASP A 100 -1.00 14.71 -10.19
C ASP A 100 -2.00 14.79 -9.02
N GLY A 101 -1.55 14.40 -7.82
CA GLY A 101 -2.37 14.41 -6.62
C GLY A 101 -3.39 13.27 -6.55
N GLY A 102 -3.06 12.12 -7.11
CA GLY A 102 -3.81 10.87 -6.95
C GLY A 102 -4.84 10.56 -8.05
N GLN A 103 -4.76 11.22 -9.20
CA GLN A 103 -5.62 10.94 -10.35
C GLN A 103 -5.19 9.64 -11.04
N PRO A 104 -6.13 8.72 -11.34
CA PRO A 104 -5.80 7.48 -12.04
C PRO A 104 -5.35 7.79 -13.48
N VAL A 105 -4.21 7.24 -13.88
CA VAL A 105 -3.67 7.37 -15.25
C VAL A 105 -4.45 6.48 -16.22
N ALA A 106 -4.90 5.33 -15.75
CA ALA A 106 -5.69 4.35 -16.48
C ALA A 106 -6.53 3.50 -15.51
N PRO A 107 -7.55 2.77 -15.99
CA PRO A 107 -8.23 1.75 -15.20
C PRO A 107 -7.27 0.65 -14.70
N LEU A 108 -7.70 -0.10 -13.68
CA LEU A 108 -6.95 -1.26 -13.17
C LEU A 108 -6.74 -2.30 -14.28
N GLU A 109 -5.48 -2.59 -14.58
CA GLU A 109 -5.09 -3.53 -15.63
C GLU A 109 -4.79 -4.90 -15.04
N ARG A 110 -5.32 -5.95 -15.68
CA ARG A 110 -4.92 -7.34 -15.39
C ARG A 110 -3.69 -7.71 -16.20
N GLY A 111 -2.59 -8.02 -15.51
CA GLY A 111 -1.35 -8.50 -16.07
C GLY A 111 -1.22 -10.03 -16.10
N GLU A 112 0.00 -10.49 -15.85
CA GLU A 112 0.43 -11.88 -15.88
C GLU A 112 -0.21 -12.75 -14.78
N ALA A 113 -0.27 -14.05 -15.04
CA ALA A 113 -0.70 -15.03 -14.05
C ALA A 113 0.35 -15.18 -12.94
N THR A 114 -0.10 -15.38 -11.70
CA THR A 114 0.75 -15.61 -10.53
C THR A 114 0.06 -16.50 -9.52
N THR A 115 0.86 -17.24 -8.75
CA THR A 115 0.40 -17.99 -7.57
C THR A 115 0.61 -17.21 -6.27
N GLU A 116 1.25 -16.05 -6.33
CA GLU A 116 1.55 -15.21 -5.19
C GLU A 116 0.34 -14.36 -4.78
N THR A 117 0.35 -13.90 -3.53
CA THR A 117 -0.60 -12.90 -3.03
C THR A 117 0.15 -11.75 -2.39
N GLY A 118 -0.46 -10.56 -2.39
CA GLY A 118 0.10 -9.42 -1.69
C GLY A 118 -0.16 -8.09 -2.38
N THR A 119 0.30 -7.02 -1.75
CA THR A 119 0.20 -5.67 -2.28
C THR A 119 1.58 -5.04 -2.35
N SER A 120 1.87 -4.38 -3.47
CA SER A 120 2.99 -3.46 -3.61
C SER A 120 2.45 -2.05 -3.84
N GLN A 121 2.93 -1.11 -3.05
CA GLN A 121 2.72 0.32 -3.24
C GLN A 121 4.07 0.98 -3.41
N THR A 122 4.28 1.64 -4.55
CA THR A 122 5.44 2.50 -4.76
C THR A 122 4.96 3.94 -4.90
N PHE A 123 5.49 4.87 -4.13
CA PHE A 123 5.07 6.26 -4.18
C PHE A 123 6.26 7.19 -4.14
N TRP A 124 6.06 8.37 -4.73
CA TRP A 124 7.04 9.45 -4.73
C TRP A 124 6.35 10.71 -4.20
N ALA A 125 6.80 11.16 -3.03
CA ALA A 125 6.26 12.35 -2.38
C ALA A 125 6.36 13.58 -3.30
N ASP A 126 5.38 14.47 -3.17
CA ASP A 126 5.35 15.70 -3.94
C ASP A 126 6.23 16.79 -3.29
N SER A 127 7.26 17.23 -4.01
CA SER A 127 8.17 18.30 -3.55
C SER A 127 7.55 19.70 -3.58
N GLU A 128 6.39 19.88 -4.21
CA GLU A 128 5.61 21.12 -4.11
C GLU A 128 4.85 21.21 -2.77
N ILE A 129 4.62 20.07 -2.12
CA ILE A 129 3.90 19.97 -0.84
C ILE A 129 4.86 19.85 0.34
N PHE A 130 5.89 19.01 0.22
CA PHE A 130 6.83 18.74 1.30
C PHE A 130 8.13 19.53 1.13
N GLU A 131 8.62 20.12 2.24
CA GLU A 131 9.92 20.81 2.27
C GLU A 131 11.10 19.86 1.95
N THR A 132 10.99 18.60 2.34
CA THR A 132 11.96 17.55 2.01
C THR A 132 11.26 16.28 1.57
N VAL A 133 11.80 15.66 0.51
CA VAL A 133 11.37 14.36 -0.02
C VAL A 133 12.47 13.30 0.11
N VAL A 134 13.53 13.60 0.87
CA VAL A 134 14.61 12.66 1.15
C VAL A 134 14.31 11.94 2.45
N TYR A 135 14.14 10.62 2.37
CA TYR A 135 13.80 9.78 3.51
C TYR A 135 15.04 9.46 4.36
N ASP A 136 14.92 9.62 5.68
CA ASP A 136 15.94 9.26 6.65
C ASP A 136 15.86 7.77 7.00
N PHE A 137 16.93 7.02 6.68
CA PHE A 137 16.99 5.58 6.90
C PHE A 137 16.85 5.22 8.39
N GLU A 138 17.52 5.96 9.27
CA GLU A 138 17.58 5.64 10.69
C GLU A 138 16.22 5.82 11.38
N THR A 139 15.48 6.88 11.03
CA THR A 139 14.10 7.13 11.47
C THR A 139 13.18 5.98 11.06
N LEU A 140 13.27 5.53 9.81
CA LEU A 140 12.49 4.41 9.30
C LEU A 140 12.88 3.10 9.99
N ARG A 141 14.19 2.82 10.11
CA ARG A 141 14.73 1.64 10.78
C ARG A 141 14.23 1.54 12.22
N GLN A 142 14.30 2.63 12.99
CA GLN A 142 13.80 2.67 14.37
C GLN A 142 12.30 2.37 14.43
N ARG A 143 11.52 2.99 13.54
CA ARG A 143 10.06 2.76 13.48
C ARG A 143 9.72 1.31 13.15
N PHE A 144 10.36 0.74 12.14
CA PHE A 144 10.10 -0.64 11.72
C PHE A 144 10.61 -1.67 12.72
N GLN A 145 11.71 -1.37 13.42
CA GLN A 145 12.18 -2.20 14.53
C GLN A 145 11.14 -2.27 15.66
N GLN A 146 10.56 -1.14 16.06
CA GLN A 146 9.47 -1.12 17.05
C GLN A 146 8.26 -1.93 16.58
N MET A 147 7.88 -1.80 15.30
CA MET A 147 6.79 -2.60 14.74
C MET A 147 7.10 -4.11 14.79
N ALA A 148 8.31 -4.52 14.43
CA ALA A 148 8.72 -5.93 14.46
C ALA A 148 8.67 -6.51 15.89
N PHE A 149 9.06 -5.73 16.90
CA PHE A 149 8.95 -6.18 18.31
C PHE A 149 7.49 -6.42 18.76
N LEU A 150 6.54 -5.63 18.25
CA LEU A 150 5.12 -5.73 18.63
C LEU A 150 4.35 -6.78 17.83
N ASN A 151 4.90 -7.28 16.72
CA ASN A 151 4.23 -8.19 15.80
C ASN A 151 5.00 -9.50 15.69
N LYS A 152 4.74 -10.43 16.61
CA LYS A 152 5.42 -11.73 16.66
C LYS A 152 5.29 -12.46 15.31
N GLY A 153 6.42 -12.87 14.75
CA GLY A 153 6.48 -13.62 13.49
C GLY A 153 6.41 -12.77 12.22
N LEU A 154 6.25 -11.45 12.33
CA LEU A 154 6.36 -10.54 11.21
C LEU A 154 7.83 -10.16 10.97
N THR A 155 8.34 -10.46 9.79
CA THR A 155 9.62 -9.94 9.31
C THR A 155 9.39 -8.63 8.56
N ILE A 156 10.19 -7.61 8.88
CA ILE A 156 10.21 -6.35 8.12
C ILE A 156 11.64 -6.13 7.61
N THR A 157 11.82 -6.09 6.30
CA THR A 157 13.09 -5.75 5.65
C THR A 157 13.08 -4.29 5.25
N LEU A 158 14.14 -3.56 5.57
CA LEU A 158 14.38 -2.21 5.06
C LEU A 158 15.66 -2.21 4.23
N THR A 159 15.55 -1.88 2.95
CA THR A 159 16.66 -1.80 2.00
C THR A 159 16.79 -0.38 1.48
N ASP A 160 18.01 0.15 1.45
CA ASP A 160 18.33 1.43 0.81
C ASP A 160 19.13 1.16 -0.47
N LEU A 161 18.62 1.64 -1.62
CA LEU A 161 19.27 1.48 -2.93
C LEU A 161 19.87 2.79 -3.46
N ARG A 162 19.85 3.86 -2.66
CA ARG A 162 20.42 5.17 -3.04
C ARG A 162 21.94 5.18 -3.00
#